data_AF-A0AAV7QGZ3-F1
#
_entry.id   AF-A0AAV7QGZ3-F1
#
_cell.length_a   1.000
_cell.length_b   1.000
_cell.length_c   1.000
_cell.angle_alpha   90.00
_cell.angle_beta   90.00
_cell.angle_gamma   90.00
#
_symmetry.space_group_name_H-M   'P 1'
#
loop_
_entity.id
_entity.type
_entity.pdbx_description
1 polymer ?
#
loop_
_entity_poly.entity_id
_entity_poly.type
_entity_poly.pdbx_seq_one_letter_code
_entity_poly.pdbx_strand_id
1 'polypeptide(L)'
;MGCNRGTQAMQTNSLEKYTVQLATTGSVRTAPTTGGSPGSGDPSLREIMDAIQALRNNIELKIYVVTLDVNVLRTDLCKVQRQRRHFKEVKRALRARDIKYMMIFPAKLKIVQDGRSRFFQSPEETSDWLEGWCKMERHGPVAHERQEREGLQDTPRQVQSSIEHQGSLNARGIDPSSTP
;
A
#
# COMPACT_ATOMS: atom_id res chain seq x y z
N MET A 1 26.52 0.90 -12.74
CA MET A 1 26.07 0.79 -11.33
C MET A 1 25.56 -0.63 -11.11
N GLY A 2 26.47 -1.53 -10.69
CA GLY A 2 26.23 -2.96 -10.56
C GLY A 2 25.50 -3.31 -9.27
N CYS A 3 24.43 -4.10 -9.35
CA CYS A 3 23.86 -4.76 -8.19
C CYS A 3 24.55 -6.11 -8.02
N ASN A 4 25.31 -6.26 -6.92
CA ASN A 4 25.97 -7.49 -6.53
C ASN A 4 25.03 -8.70 -6.58
N ARG A 5 25.45 -9.75 -7.28
CA ARG A 5 24.94 -11.12 -7.13
C ARG A 5 25.53 -11.68 -5.84
N GLY A 6 24.70 -11.78 -4.81
CA GLY A 6 25.01 -12.47 -3.57
C GLY A 6 23.92 -13.49 -3.31
N THR A 7 24.27 -14.75 -3.54
CA THR A 7 23.55 -15.96 -3.15
C THR A 7 23.27 -15.95 -1.65
N GLN A 8 22.01 -16.07 -1.23
CA GLN A 8 21.68 -16.53 0.13
C GLN A 8 20.40 -17.37 0.08
N ALA A 9 20.59 -18.67 -0.12
CA ALA A 9 19.75 -19.67 0.51
C ALA A 9 20.29 -19.85 1.92
N MET A 10 19.54 -19.43 2.93
CA MET A 10 19.56 -19.88 4.33
C MET A 10 19.04 -18.75 5.23
N GLN A 11 17.93 -19.03 5.93
CA GLN A 11 17.58 -18.59 7.29
C GLN A 11 16.05 -18.52 7.45
N THR A 12 15.39 -19.68 7.53
CA THR A 12 14.01 -19.77 8.03
C THR A 12 13.92 -20.30 9.46
N ASN A 13 15.06 -20.57 10.13
CA ASN A 13 15.09 -21.25 11.44
C ASN A 13 15.22 -20.33 12.67
N SER A 14 15.17 -19.01 12.54
CA SER A 14 15.44 -18.11 13.68
C SER A 14 14.19 -17.50 14.32
N LEU A 15 13.05 -17.44 13.61
CA LEU A 15 11.86 -16.73 14.10
C LEU A 15 11.09 -17.49 15.19
N GLU A 16 11.11 -18.82 15.21
CA GLU A 16 10.39 -19.61 16.22
C GLU A 16 11.03 -19.57 17.62
N LYS A 17 12.31 -19.20 17.74
CA LYS A 17 12.99 -19.13 19.03
C LYS A 17 12.65 -17.87 19.84
N TYR A 18 12.16 -16.79 19.20
CA TYR A 18 11.91 -15.51 19.88
C TYR A 18 10.44 -15.30 20.27
N THR A 19 9.50 -16.00 19.64
CA THR A 19 8.08 -15.92 20.01
C THR A 19 7.77 -16.55 21.36
N VAL A 20 8.59 -17.50 21.83
CA VAL A 20 8.37 -18.21 23.10
C VAL A 20 8.76 -17.37 24.32
N GLN A 21 9.58 -16.32 24.19
CA GLN A 21 9.95 -15.47 25.34
C GLN A 21 9.00 -14.29 25.60
N LEU A 22 8.23 -13.84 24.61
CA LEU A 22 7.32 -12.70 24.78
C LEU A 22 6.01 -13.07 25.53
N ALA A 23 5.70 -14.35 25.70
CA ALA A 23 4.51 -14.81 26.42
C ALA A 23 4.75 -15.08 27.92
N THR A 24 6.00 -15.06 28.40
CA THR A 24 6.33 -15.54 29.76
C THR A 24 6.55 -14.41 30.78
N THR A 25 6.66 -13.15 30.36
CA THR A 25 6.89 -12.01 31.26
C THR A 25 5.61 -11.19 31.49
N GLY A 26 4.51 -11.88 31.76
CA GLY A 26 3.22 -11.27 32.04
C GLY A 26 2.47 -11.93 33.20
N SER A 27 3.19 -12.44 34.21
CA SER A 27 2.54 -12.87 35.46
C SER A 27 3.50 -12.72 36.62
N VAL A 28 3.64 -11.48 37.11
CA VAL A 28 4.07 -11.26 38.48
C VAL A 28 2.95 -11.80 39.36
N ARG A 29 3.02 -13.10 39.68
CA ARG A 29 2.20 -13.71 40.72
C ARG A 29 2.62 -13.10 42.05
N THR A 30 1.93 -12.05 42.49
CA THR A 30 1.96 -11.62 43.89
C THR A 30 1.28 -12.71 44.70
N ALA A 31 2.06 -13.50 45.43
CA ALA A 31 1.53 -14.43 46.42
C ALA A 31 0.72 -13.65 47.48
N PRO A 32 -0.41 -14.17 47.98
CA PRO A 32 -1.15 -13.54 49.06
C PRO A 32 -0.40 -13.75 50.38
N THR A 33 0.40 -12.77 50.79
CA THR A 33 1.00 -12.75 52.13
C THR A 33 0.02 -12.10 53.10
N THR A 34 -0.52 -12.93 53.99
CA THR A 34 -1.37 -12.55 55.11
C THR A 34 -0.68 -11.54 56.03
N GLY A 35 -1.32 -10.38 56.22
CA GLY A 35 -1.26 -9.59 57.45
C GLY A 35 0.08 -8.97 57.84
N GLY A 36 0.51 -7.94 57.12
CA GLY A 36 1.59 -7.04 57.55
C GLY A 36 1.27 -5.60 57.13
N SER A 37 1.31 -4.69 58.09
CA SER A 37 1.02 -3.25 57.95
C SER A 37 1.66 -2.64 56.69
N PRO A 38 0.95 -1.75 55.94
CA PRO A 38 1.48 -1.11 54.73
C PRO A 38 2.48 -0.02 55.14
N GLY A 39 3.65 -0.45 55.61
CA GLY A 39 4.80 0.44 55.76
C GLY A 39 5.17 0.97 54.38
N SER A 40 5.34 2.30 54.29
CA SER A 40 5.83 3.06 53.13
C SER A 40 7.02 2.36 52.47
N GLY A 41 6.74 1.45 51.54
CA GLY A 41 7.69 0.50 50.98
C GLY A 41 8.32 1.05 49.73
N ASP A 42 9.23 2.00 49.90
CA ASP A 42 10.04 2.46 48.78
C ASP A 42 10.87 1.29 48.23
N PRO A 43 10.86 1.05 46.90
CA PRO A 43 11.63 -0.02 46.30
C PRO A 43 13.11 0.17 46.63
N SER A 44 13.80 -0.93 46.94
CA SER A 44 15.23 -0.82 47.25
C SER A 44 15.98 -0.34 46.01
N LEU A 45 17.10 0.38 46.19
CA LEU A 45 17.95 0.82 45.09
C LEU A 45 18.33 -0.33 44.14
N ARG A 46 18.51 -1.53 44.67
CA ARG A 46 18.83 -2.73 43.89
C ARG A 46 17.67 -3.14 42.96
N GLU A 47 16.45 -3.14 43.48
CA GLU A 47 15.25 -3.42 42.67
C GLU A 47 15.06 -2.38 41.57
N ILE A 48 15.35 -1.11 41.87
CA ILE A 48 15.33 -0.03 40.87
C ILE A 48 16.39 -0.28 39.79
N MET A 49 17.62 -0.62 40.16
CA MET A 49 18.69 -0.92 39.19
C MET A 49 18.38 -2.14 38.33
N ASP A 50 17.83 -3.21 38.93
CA ASP A 50 17.43 -4.42 38.23
C ASP A 50 16.28 -4.12 37.24
N ALA A 51 15.30 -3.31 37.67
CA ALA A 51 14.20 -2.86 36.80
C ALA A 51 14.70 -1.99 35.63
N ILE A 52 15.65 -1.08 35.87
CA ILE A 52 16.29 -0.27 34.83
C ILE A 52 17.01 -1.18 33.83
N GLN A 53 17.75 -2.17 34.30
CA GLN A 53 18.48 -3.09 33.43
C GLN A 53 17.51 -3.97 32.61
N ALA A 54 16.43 -4.45 33.22
CA ALA A 54 15.39 -5.20 32.52
C ALA A 54 14.71 -4.35 31.44
N LEU A 55 14.40 -3.08 31.74
CA LEU A 55 13.82 -2.15 30.77
C LEU A 55 14.78 -1.89 29.60
N ARG A 56 16.07 -1.68 29.89
CA ARG A 56 17.10 -1.50 28.86
C ARG A 56 17.14 -2.70 27.91
N ASN A 57 17.21 -3.91 28.45
CA ASN A 57 17.23 -5.14 27.65
C ASN A 57 15.96 -5.27 26.80
N ASN A 58 14.79 -4.91 27.36
CA ASN A 58 13.53 -4.93 26.62
C ASN A 58 13.52 -3.94 25.44
N ILE A 59 14.03 -2.73 25.66
CA ILE A 59 14.13 -1.71 24.62
C ILE A 59 15.10 -2.16 23.51
N GLU A 60 16.26 -2.69 23.86
CA GLU A 60 17.25 -3.20 22.90
C GLU A 60 16.65 -4.31 22.01
N LEU A 61 15.92 -5.25 22.61
CA LEU A 61 15.23 -6.31 21.86
C LEU A 61 14.15 -5.75 20.91
N LYS A 62 13.33 -4.79 21.37
CA LYS A 62 12.30 -4.16 20.53
C LYS A 62 12.92 -3.39 19.36
N ILE A 63 14.01 -2.65 19.60
CA ILE A 63 14.75 -1.97 18.54
C ILE A 63 15.28 -2.97 17.52
N TYR A 64 15.83 -4.10 17.98
CA TYR A 64 16.33 -5.15 17.10
C TYR A 64 15.23 -5.74 16.21
N VAL A 65 14.07 -6.07 16.78
CA VAL A 65 12.92 -6.60 16.02
C VAL A 65 12.46 -5.60 14.95
N VAL A 66 12.26 -4.33 15.32
CA VAL A 66 11.88 -3.28 14.37
C VAL A 66 12.92 -3.12 13.26
N THR A 67 14.21 -3.19 13.61
CA THR A 67 15.30 -3.08 12.63
C THR A 67 15.26 -4.23 11.62
N LEU A 68 14.95 -5.45 12.07
CA LEU A 68 14.81 -6.61 11.20
C LEU A 68 13.65 -6.42 10.21
N ASP A 69 12.47 -6.01 10.70
CA ASP A 69 11.29 -5.77 9.86
C ASP A 69 11.56 -4.70 8.80
N VAL A 70 12.21 -3.59 9.19
CA VAL A 70 12.60 -2.52 8.25
C VAL A 70 13.52 -3.07 7.17
N ASN A 71 14.45 -3.97 7.50
CA ASN A 71 15.37 -4.55 6.52
C ASN A 71 14.67 -5.53 5.56
N VAL A 72 13.69 -6.30 6.03
CA VAL A 72 12.83 -7.15 5.19
C VAL A 72 12.06 -6.28 4.19
N LEU A 73 11.41 -5.21 4.67
CA LEU A 73 10.67 -4.28 3.82
C LEU A 73 11.56 -3.59 2.78
N ARG A 74 12.79 -3.18 3.15
CA ARG A 74 13.77 -2.61 2.21
C ARG A 74 14.14 -3.60 1.11
N THR A 75 14.32 -4.87 1.46
CA THR A 75 14.68 -5.93 0.51
C THR A 75 13.56 -6.17 -0.50
N ASP A 76 12.31 -6.25 -0.03
CA ASP A 76 11.16 -6.48 -0.90
C ASP A 76 10.85 -5.27 -1.77
N LEU A 77 11.00 -4.05 -1.24
CA LEU A 77 10.89 -2.82 -2.04
C LEU A 77 11.94 -2.81 -3.16
N CYS A 78 13.18 -3.22 -2.89
CA CYS A 78 14.22 -3.36 -3.92
C CYS A 78 13.83 -4.34 -5.02
N LYS A 79 13.21 -5.49 -4.69
CA LYS A 79 12.72 -6.47 -5.66
C LYS A 79 11.62 -5.89 -6.54
N VAL A 80 10.64 -5.21 -5.94
CA VAL A 80 9.53 -4.55 -6.66
C VAL A 80 10.06 -3.45 -7.60
N GLN A 81 11.02 -2.64 -7.14
CA GLN A 81 11.63 -1.60 -7.97
C GLN A 81 12.43 -2.18 -9.15
N ARG A 82 13.12 -3.31 -8.97
CA ARG A 82 13.78 -4.03 -10.07
C ARG A 82 12.77 -4.48 -11.12
N GLN A 83 11.67 -5.12 -10.72
CA GLN A 83 10.61 -5.54 -11.63
C GLN A 83 10.01 -4.35 -12.40
N ARG A 84 9.69 -3.24 -11.72
CA ARG A 84 9.17 -2.03 -12.36
C ARG A 84 10.12 -1.39 -13.38
N ARG A 85 11.43 -1.61 -13.25
CA ARG A 85 12.42 -1.14 -14.24
C ARG A 85 12.34 -1.91 -15.54
N HIS A 86 11.95 -3.18 -15.53
CA HIS A 86 11.84 -3.98 -16.76
C HIS A 86 10.73 -3.44 -17.68
N PHE A 87 9.69 -2.81 -17.13
CA PHE A 87 8.66 -2.10 -17.90
C PHE A 87 9.09 -0.74 -18.47
N LYS A 88 10.36 -0.32 -18.36
CA LYS A 88 10.81 1.01 -18.80
C LYS A 88 10.62 1.20 -20.31
N GLU A 89 10.95 0.20 -21.10
CA GLU A 89 10.87 0.25 -22.57
C GLU A 89 9.42 0.22 -23.04
N VAL A 90 8.62 -0.69 -22.48
CA VAL A 90 7.18 -0.78 -22.72
C VAL A 90 6.48 0.55 -22.41
N LYS A 91 6.75 1.17 -21.25
CA LYS A 91 6.19 2.49 -20.91
C LYS A 91 6.65 3.60 -21.85
N ARG A 92 7.86 3.51 -22.41
CA ARG A 92 8.32 4.44 -23.45
C ARG A 92 7.50 4.25 -24.73
N ALA A 93 7.29 3.00 -25.15
CA ALA A 93 6.50 2.68 -26.34
C ALA A 93 5.02 3.08 -26.19
N LEU A 94 4.41 2.85 -25.03
CA LEU A 94 3.04 3.29 -24.74
C LEU A 94 2.89 4.82 -24.79
N ARG A 95 3.84 5.56 -24.22
CA ARG A 95 3.86 7.04 -24.28
C ARG A 95 4.04 7.56 -25.70
N ALA A 96 4.87 6.91 -26.51
CA ALA A 96 5.07 7.30 -27.91
C ALA A 96 3.81 7.14 -28.76
N ARG A 97 2.83 6.34 -28.31
CA ARG A 97 1.55 6.08 -28.99
C ARG A 97 0.35 6.72 -28.28
N ASP A 98 0.60 7.57 -27.29
CA ASP A 98 -0.42 8.20 -26.45
C ASP A 98 -1.42 7.22 -25.79
N ILE A 99 -0.97 6.00 -25.50
CA ILE A 99 -1.81 4.98 -24.85
C ILE A 99 -1.78 5.20 -23.33
N LYS A 100 -2.96 5.35 -22.72
CA LYS A 100 -3.10 5.52 -21.27
C LYS A 100 -2.72 4.23 -20.52
N TYR A 101 -1.84 4.35 -19.55
CA TYR A 101 -1.43 3.24 -18.68
C TYR A 101 -1.27 3.66 -17.22
N MET A 102 -1.28 2.67 -16.33
CA MET A 102 -0.99 2.85 -14.91
C MET A 102 -0.25 1.64 -14.34
N MET A 103 0.64 1.87 -13.37
CA MET A 103 1.35 0.79 -12.68
C MET A 103 0.63 0.47 -11.37
N ILE A 104 0.20 -0.77 -11.22
CA ILE A 104 -0.48 -1.29 -10.03
C ILE A 104 0.51 -2.06 -9.16
N PHE A 105 0.35 -1.94 -7.84
CA PHE A 105 1.19 -2.65 -6.88
C PHE A 105 1.00 -4.18 -7.01
N PRO A 106 2.08 -4.98 -6.92
CA PRO A 106 3.48 -4.56 -6.76
C PRO A 106 4.12 -4.04 -8.06
N ALA A 107 3.95 -4.74 -9.19
CA ALA A 107 4.55 -4.39 -10.47
C ALA A 107 3.71 -4.89 -11.67
N LYS A 108 2.39 -4.66 -11.63
CA LYS A 108 1.48 -5.04 -12.72
C LYS A 108 1.15 -3.82 -13.58
N LEU A 109 1.30 -3.92 -14.89
CA LEU A 109 0.96 -2.83 -15.78
C LEU A 109 -0.50 -2.93 -16.21
N LYS A 110 -1.30 -1.90 -15.97
CA LYS A 110 -2.67 -1.78 -16.48
C LYS A 110 -2.66 -0.81 -17.66
N ILE A 111 -3.19 -1.25 -18.79
CA ILE A 111 -3.37 -0.43 -20.00
C ILE A 111 -4.86 -0.20 -20.19
N VAL A 112 -5.25 1.02 -20.52
CA VAL A 112 -6.65 1.42 -20.79
C VAL A 112 -6.75 1.92 -22.22
N GLN A 113 -7.57 1.26 -23.01
CA GLN A 113 -7.76 1.53 -24.43
C GLN A 113 -9.21 1.25 -24.83
N ASP A 114 -9.84 2.20 -25.53
CA ASP A 114 -11.24 2.11 -25.99
C ASP A 114 -12.22 1.69 -24.88
N GLY A 115 -12.02 2.25 -23.68
CA GLY A 115 -12.82 1.94 -22.49
C GLY A 115 -12.55 0.55 -21.88
N ARG A 116 -11.70 -0.28 -22.49
CA ARG A 116 -11.31 -1.59 -21.98
C ARG A 116 -9.98 -1.50 -21.23
N SER A 117 -9.87 -2.21 -20.12
CA SER A 117 -8.61 -2.29 -19.39
C SER A 117 -8.06 -3.71 -19.35
N ARG A 118 -6.75 -3.84 -19.58
CA ARG A 118 -6.02 -5.11 -19.47
C ARG A 118 -4.86 -4.96 -18.50
N PHE A 119 -4.54 -6.05 -17.81
CA PHE A 119 -3.43 -6.13 -16.87
C PHE A 119 -2.38 -7.06 -17.42
N PHE A 120 -1.11 -6.67 -17.28
CA PHE A 120 0.04 -7.41 -17.74
C PHE A 120 0.99 -7.62 -16.56
N GLN A 121 1.52 -8.84 -16.45
CA GLN A 121 2.45 -9.20 -15.37
C GLN A 121 3.90 -9.13 -15.82
N SER A 122 4.15 -9.24 -17.12
CA SER A 122 5.50 -9.17 -17.69
C SER A 122 5.59 -8.13 -18.82
N PRO A 123 6.78 -7.54 -19.04
CA PRO A 123 7.01 -6.63 -20.15
C PRO A 123 6.95 -7.33 -21.51
N GLU A 124 7.30 -8.62 -21.59
CA GLU A 124 7.22 -9.42 -22.82
C GLU A 124 5.76 -9.57 -23.25
N GLU A 125 4.88 -9.99 -22.34
CA GLU A 125 3.43 -10.13 -22.59
C GLU A 125 2.82 -8.80 -23.09
N THR A 126 3.29 -7.68 -22.51
CA THR A 126 2.83 -6.36 -22.93
C THR A 126 3.35 -6.00 -24.32
N SER A 127 4.61 -6.35 -24.63
CA SER A 127 5.24 -6.03 -25.92
C SER A 127 4.58 -6.81 -27.05
N ASP A 128 4.36 -8.11 -26.85
CA ASP A 128 3.64 -8.97 -27.80
C ASP A 128 2.23 -8.45 -28.08
N TRP A 129 1.53 -8.04 -27.02
CA TRP A 129 0.21 -7.40 -27.16
C TRP A 129 0.30 -6.09 -27.95
N LEU A 130 1.30 -5.26 -27.66
CA LEU A 130 1.51 -3.96 -28.30
C LEU A 130 1.89 -4.09 -29.79
N GLU A 131 2.60 -5.16 -30.17
CA GLU A 131 2.91 -5.50 -31.56
C GLU A 131 1.69 -6.02 -32.30
N GLY A 132 0.92 -6.92 -31.70
CA GLY A 132 -0.33 -7.44 -32.27
C GLY A 132 -1.34 -6.32 -32.51
N TRP A 133 -1.44 -5.39 -31.56
CA TRP A 133 -2.32 -4.23 -31.70
C TRP A 133 -1.89 -3.30 -32.85
N CYS A 134 -0.57 -3.06 -33.00
CA CYS A 134 -0.03 -2.27 -34.11
C CYS A 134 -0.28 -2.87 -35.51
N LYS A 135 -0.52 -4.18 -35.59
CA LYS A 135 -0.91 -4.84 -36.84
C LYS A 135 -2.38 -4.61 -37.15
N MET A 136 -3.24 -4.60 -36.13
CA MET A 136 -4.69 -4.33 -36.30
C MET A 136 -4.95 -2.88 -36.72
N GLU A 137 -4.25 -1.91 -36.14
CA GLU A 137 -4.44 -0.49 -36.45
C GLU A 137 -4.08 -0.10 -37.89
N ARG A 138 -3.14 -0.83 -38.51
CA ARG A 138 -2.72 -0.60 -39.91
C ARG A 138 -3.71 -1.12 -40.94
N HIS A 139 -4.60 -2.02 -40.55
CA HIS A 139 -5.80 -2.29 -41.31
C HIS A 139 -6.85 -1.33 -40.79
N GLY A 140 -6.89 -0.13 -41.39
CA GLY A 140 -7.79 0.94 -40.98
C GLY A 140 -9.21 0.42 -40.74
N PRO A 141 -9.98 1.10 -39.87
CA PRO A 141 -11.33 0.66 -39.53
C PRO A 141 -12.04 0.35 -40.85
N VAL A 142 -12.41 -0.92 -41.03
CA VAL A 142 -13.45 -1.27 -42.00
C VAL A 142 -14.63 -0.45 -41.51
N ALA A 143 -14.82 0.70 -42.15
CA ALA A 143 -15.96 1.54 -41.95
C ALA A 143 -17.15 0.65 -42.32
N HIS A 144 -17.71 -0.02 -41.32
CA HIS A 144 -19.14 -0.28 -41.32
C HIS A 144 -19.78 1.09 -41.15
N GLU A 145 -19.74 1.84 -42.24
CA GLU A 145 -20.67 2.88 -42.60
C GLU A 145 -22.04 2.21 -42.56
N ARG A 146 -22.61 2.18 -41.35
CA ARG A 146 -23.97 1.74 -41.14
C ARG A 146 -24.86 2.90 -41.57
N GLN A 147 -25.06 2.90 -42.88
CA GLN A 147 -26.19 3.43 -43.62
C GLN A 147 -27.44 3.63 -42.74
N GLU A 148 -27.81 4.91 -42.62
CA GLU A 148 -29.15 5.46 -42.54
C GLU A 148 -30.29 4.49 -42.19
N ARG A 149 -30.95 4.75 -41.06
CA ARG A 149 -32.41 4.91 -41.08
C ARG A 149 -32.79 6.10 -40.22
N GLU A 150 -33.03 7.20 -40.93
CA GLU A 150 -33.93 8.26 -40.53
C GLU A 150 -35.24 7.65 -40.01
N GLY A 151 -35.60 8.01 -38.79
CA GLY A 151 -36.83 7.62 -38.12
C GLY A 151 -37.29 8.78 -37.26
N LEU A 152 -37.61 9.87 -37.93
CA LEU A 152 -38.34 11.02 -37.42
C LEU A 152 -39.66 10.56 -36.77
N GLN A 153 -39.77 10.65 -35.45
CA GLN A 153 -41.06 10.83 -34.77
C GLN A 153 -40.92 11.85 -33.64
N ASP A 154 -41.48 13.03 -33.92
CA ASP A 154 -41.94 14.02 -32.97
C ASP A 154 -42.68 13.38 -31.79
N THR A 155 -42.33 13.77 -30.57
CA THR A 155 -43.32 13.87 -29.49
C THR A 155 -43.09 15.16 -28.70
N PRO A 156 -44.14 15.98 -28.47
CA PRO A 156 -44.04 17.24 -27.75
C PRO A 156 -44.23 17.06 -26.23
N ARG A 157 -43.50 17.90 -25.49
CA ARG A 157 -43.84 18.55 -24.21
C ARG A 157 -44.61 17.74 -23.15
N GLN A 158 -43.98 17.59 -21.98
CA GLN A 158 -44.66 18.01 -20.75
C GLN A 158 -43.72 18.78 -19.80
N VAL A 159 -44.22 19.96 -19.43
CA VAL A 159 -43.71 20.90 -18.44
C VAL A 159 -44.23 20.48 -17.06
N GLN A 160 -43.57 20.99 -16.00
CA GLN A 160 -43.91 20.99 -14.57
C GLN A 160 -43.08 19.97 -13.76
N SER A 161 -42.46 20.32 -12.64
CA SER A 161 -42.60 21.49 -11.77
C SER A 161 -41.41 21.57 -10.82
N SER A 162 -41.06 22.81 -10.50
CA SER A 162 -40.46 23.32 -9.26
C SER A 162 -40.35 22.33 -8.10
N ILE A 163 -39.13 22.14 -7.59
CA ILE A 163 -38.88 22.18 -6.14
C ILE A 163 -37.57 22.94 -5.93
N GLU A 164 -37.72 24.22 -5.63
CA GLU A 164 -36.75 24.95 -4.82
C GLU A 164 -36.75 24.31 -3.44
N HIS A 165 -35.60 23.87 -2.93
CA HIS A 165 -35.38 23.78 -1.49
C HIS A 165 -34.10 24.52 -1.14
N GLN A 166 -34.34 25.62 -0.46
CA GLN A 166 -33.37 26.47 0.20
C GLN A 166 -32.59 25.64 1.24
N GLY A 167 -31.27 25.61 1.10
CA GLY A 167 -30.33 25.17 2.12
C GLY A 167 -29.53 26.37 2.60
N SER A 168 -30.17 27.18 3.44
CA SER A 168 -29.59 28.35 4.09
C SER A 168 -28.48 27.97 5.07
N LEU A 169 -27.39 28.75 5.01
CA LEU A 169 -26.52 29.21 6.10
C LEU A 169 -26.21 28.24 7.26
N ASN A 170 -24.93 27.94 7.45
CA ASN A 170 -24.29 28.11 8.75
C ASN A 170 -22.81 28.46 8.57
N ALA A 171 -22.54 29.77 8.67
CA ALA A 171 -21.24 30.28 9.06
C ALA A 171 -21.02 29.98 10.54
N ARG A 172 -19.85 29.42 10.89
CA ARG A 172 -19.25 29.56 12.21
C ARG A 172 -17.74 29.46 12.07
N GLY A 173 -17.10 30.62 12.04
CA GLY A 173 -15.71 30.77 12.49
C GLY A 173 -15.63 30.69 14.03
N ILE A 174 -14.40 30.53 14.51
CA ILE A 174 -13.77 30.74 15.83
C ILE A 174 -12.60 29.74 15.83
N ASP A 175 -11.43 30.12 15.32
CA ASP A 175 -10.28 30.79 15.97
C ASP A 175 -9.22 29.80 16.51
N PRO A 176 -7.95 29.89 16.08
CA PRO A 176 -6.85 29.14 16.65
C PRO A 176 -6.34 29.83 17.92
N SER A 177 -6.52 29.22 19.10
CA SER A 177 -5.85 29.69 20.32
C SER A 177 -4.37 29.32 20.24
N SER A 178 -3.56 30.34 19.98
CA SER A 178 -2.16 30.42 20.39
C SER A 178 -2.09 30.53 21.91
N THR A 179 -1.21 29.78 22.58
CA THR A 179 -0.60 30.18 23.87
C THR A 179 0.58 29.26 24.19
N PRO A 180 1.50 29.68 25.07
CA PRO A 180 2.88 30.06 24.76
C PRO A 180 3.92 28.98 25.06
#